data_AF-J8QF19-F1
#
_entry.id   AF-J8QF19-F1
#
_cell.length_a   1.000
_cell.length_b   1.000
_cell.length_c   1.000
_cell.angle_alpha   90.00
_cell.angle_beta   90.00
_cell.angle_gamma   90.00
#
_symmetry.space_group_name_H-M   'P 1'
#
loop_
_entity.id
_entity.type
_entity.pdbx_description
1 polymer ?
#
loop_
_entity_poly.entity_id
_entity_poly.type
_entity_poly.pdbx_seq_one_letter_code
_entity_poly.pdbx_strand_id
1 'polypeptide(L)'
;PEGTLTNNLKILRRFARWLKAENRDSMASRLLNDPDSLAVDIADYWASGGDGQDRLKSALSHFRRLGPEGQELQAVGPGPRLMGRQIHDPYPDDALIIDGLAKEELSKFGPVPNSQKNTSNQRRFSAWLQRTGRGSIASRLTGTDQQQQSLKDDFRAFTKDEGKNIGGVGLDRLRQYLGAESQLKQHDPYPDDARIIDGLAKEELSKLGSDSTSKRQVARNVASNQRKFSAWLQTRGRESIASRLNGSDQQQWSLKIDYQDFSEAMGKKLTMSFKRLRQYQQVVEANAASGLSPEQASGREPAGL
;
A
#
# COMPACT_ATOMS: atom_id res chain seq x y z
N PRO A 1 -13.79 24.22 -0.78
CA PRO A 1 -13.03 25.21 -1.59
C PRO A 1 -12.55 26.41 -0.75
N GLU A 2 -13.44 26.97 0.06
CA GLU A 2 -13.18 28.19 0.85
C GLU A 2 -12.06 28.01 1.89
N GLY A 3 -12.10 26.95 2.71
CA GLY A 3 -11.06 26.71 3.73
C GLY A 3 -9.64 26.56 3.18
N THR A 4 -9.50 26.00 1.97
CA THR A 4 -8.20 25.90 1.27
C THR A 4 -7.72 27.26 0.79
N LEU A 5 -8.62 28.09 0.25
CA LEU A 5 -8.33 29.47 -0.15
C LEU A 5 -7.87 30.31 1.05
N THR A 6 -8.60 30.23 2.17
CA THR A 6 -8.27 30.95 3.39
C THR A 6 -6.91 30.55 3.95
N ASN A 7 -6.56 29.26 3.92
CA ASN A 7 -5.25 28.79 4.39
C ASN A 7 -4.10 29.23 3.48
N ASN A 8 -4.27 29.13 2.15
CA ASN A 8 -3.26 29.61 1.21
C ASN A 8 -3.06 31.14 1.32
N LEU A 9 -4.15 31.91 1.46
CA LEU A 9 -4.06 33.36 1.67
C LEU A 9 -3.38 33.71 3.00
N LYS A 10 -3.60 32.94 4.07
CA LYS A 10 -2.90 33.14 5.35
C LYS A 10 -1.39 32.96 5.19
N ILE A 11 -0.96 31.91 4.47
CA ILE A 11 0.46 31.63 4.18
C ILE A 11 1.08 32.76 3.34
N LEU A 12 0.43 33.15 2.24
CA LEU A 12 0.92 34.24 1.40
C LEU A 12 1.01 35.58 2.15
N ARG A 13 0.02 35.89 3.00
CA ARG A 13 0.04 37.09 3.84
C ARG A 13 1.14 37.08 4.90
N ARG A 14 1.58 35.90 5.37
CA ARG A 14 2.71 35.78 6.31
C ARG A 14 4.02 36.01 5.58
N PHE A 15 4.20 35.39 4.43
CA PHE A 15 5.37 35.59 3.58
C PHE A 15 5.53 37.05 3.12
N ALA A 16 4.45 37.70 2.65
CA ALA A 16 4.50 39.12 2.30
C ALA A 16 4.83 40.04 3.48
N ARG A 17 4.35 39.71 4.68
CA ARG A 17 4.70 40.47 5.89
C ARG A 17 6.17 40.32 6.24
N TRP A 18 6.72 39.12 6.08
CA TRP A 18 8.14 38.86 6.29
C TRP A 18 9.00 39.59 5.26
N LEU A 19 8.66 39.52 3.96
CA LEU A 19 9.37 40.28 2.91
C LEU A 19 9.42 41.79 3.24
N LYS A 20 8.30 42.35 3.69
CA LYS A 20 8.22 43.75 4.10
C LYS A 20 9.09 44.04 5.34
N ALA A 21 9.17 43.13 6.30
CA ALA A 21 9.98 43.30 7.50
C ALA A 21 11.49 43.22 7.21
N GLU A 22 11.89 42.37 6.27
CA GLU A 22 13.27 42.21 5.79
C GLU A 22 13.67 43.23 4.72
N ASN A 23 12.82 44.24 4.46
CA ASN A 23 13.02 45.27 3.45
C ASN A 23 13.30 44.72 2.03
N ARG A 24 12.63 43.62 1.68
CA ARG A 24 12.74 42.94 0.38
C ARG A 24 11.64 43.37 -0.57
N ASP A 25 11.87 43.17 -1.86
CA ASP A 25 10.90 43.49 -2.90
C ASP A 25 9.60 42.70 -2.75
N SER A 26 8.48 43.34 -3.10
CA SER A 26 7.15 42.74 -3.05
C SER A 26 7.06 41.48 -3.90
N MET A 27 6.48 40.42 -3.35
CA MET A 27 6.18 39.21 -4.12
C MET A 27 5.23 39.47 -5.29
N ALA A 28 4.39 40.50 -5.24
CA ALA A 28 3.37 40.74 -6.27
C ALA A 28 3.97 41.10 -7.63
N SER A 29 5.06 41.86 -7.66
CA SER A 29 5.75 42.26 -8.91
C SER A 29 6.63 41.14 -9.47
N ARG A 30 7.12 40.23 -8.62
CA ARG A 30 8.07 39.17 -8.98
C ARG A 30 7.41 37.85 -9.32
N LEU A 31 6.29 37.53 -8.67
CA LEU A 31 5.63 36.24 -8.81
C LEU A 31 5.09 35.95 -10.22
N LEU A 32 4.78 36.99 -10.99
CA LEU A 32 4.30 36.90 -12.37
C LEU A 32 5.42 37.12 -13.40
N ASN A 33 6.36 38.03 -13.12
CA ASN A 33 7.35 38.48 -14.10
C ASN A 33 8.70 37.75 -14.01
N ASP A 34 9.09 37.31 -12.81
CA ASP A 34 10.36 36.61 -12.57
C ASP A 34 10.23 35.67 -11.35
N PRO A 35 9.68 34.46 -11.56
CA PRO A 35 9.48 33.47 -10.50
C PRO A 35 10.75 33.02 -9.79
N ASP A 36 11.87 33.00 -10.50
CA ASP A 36 13.15 32.49 -10.00
C ASP A 36 13.81 33.49 -9.06
N SER A 37 13.52 34.79 -9.23
CA SER A 37 13.96 35.81 -8.28
C SER A 37 13.54 35.51 -6.84
N LEU A 38 12.36 34.89 -6.61
CA LEU A 38 11.86 34.59 -5.26
C LEU A 38 12.53 33.38 -4.59
N ALA A 39 13.36 32.62 -5.31
CA ALA A 39 13.94 31.38 -4.79
C ALA A 39 14.81 31.62 -3.54
N VAL A 40 15.62 32.69 -3.56
CA VAL A 40 16.47 33.09 -2.43
C VAL A 40 15.63 33.52 -1.24
N ASP A 41 14.59 34.33 -1.46
CA ASP A 41 13.71 34.80 -0.39
C ASP A 41 12.89 33.69 0.25
N ILE A 42 12.49 32.69 -0.54
CA ILE A 42 11.79 31.51 -0.03
C ILE A 42 12.73 30.67 0.85
N ALA A 43 14.00 30.54 0.46
CA ALA A 43 14.99 29.82 1.24
C ALA A 43 15.28 30.52 2.58
N ASP A 44 15.46 31.85 2.55
CA ASP A 44 15.72 32.66 3.74
C ASP A 44 14.51 32.73 4.67
N TYR A 45 13.30 32.87 4.12
CA TYR A 45 12.07 32.80 4.90
C TYR A 45 11.94 31.48 5.66
N TRP A 46 12.31 30.38 5.01
CA TRP A 46 12.35 29.08 5.67
C TRP A 46 13.42 29.00 6.76
N ALA A 47 14.63 29.49 6.49
CA ALA A 47 15.73 29.52 7.47
C ALA A 47 15.36 30.34 8.72
N SER A 48 14.49 31.35 8.58
CA SER A 48 13.97 32.18 9.67
C SER A 48 12.82 31.52 10.48
N GLY A 49 12.43 30.29 10.15
CA GLY A 49 11.33 29.57 10.82
C GLY A 49 9.94 29.86 10.23
N GLY A 50 9.88 30.32 8.97
CA GLY A 50 8.65 30.55 8.23
C GLY A 50 7.81 29.29 7.97
N ASP A 51 6.67 29.46 7.28
CA ASP A 51 5.81 28.33 6.89
C ASP A 51 6.61 27.29 6.09
N GLY A 52 6.37 26.00 6.36
CA GLY A 52 7.14 24.91 5.74
C GLY A 52 7.19 24.99 4.21
N GLN A 53 8.35 24.64 3.64
CA GLN A 53 8.70 24.86 2.23
C GLN A 53 7.61 24.42 1.24
N ASP A 54 6.99 23.26 1.47
CA ASP A 54 5.94 22.70 0.59
C ASP A 54 4.64 23.52 0.63
N ARG A 55 4.31 24.13 1.77
CA ARG A 55 3.08 24.90 1.97
C ARG A 55 3.16 26.26 1.27
N LEU A 56 4.28 26.97 1.41
CA LEU A 56 4.50 28.24 0.73
C LEU A 56 4.61 28.06 -0.79
N LYS A 57 5.37 27.05 -1.25
CA LYS A 57 5.45 26.72 -2.69
C LYS A 57 4.09 26.38 -3.28
N SER A 58 3.27 25.61 -2.57
CA SER A 58 1.90 25.29 -3.00
C SER A 58 1.05 26.54 -3.11
N ALA A 59 1.07 27.42 -2.10
CA ALA A 59 0.28 28.65 -2.10
C ALA A 59 0.70 29.63 -3.23
N LEU A 60 2.01 29.77 -3.49
CA LEU A 60 2.53 30.59 -4.60
C LEU A 60 2.17 30.01 -5.97
N SER A 61 2.26 28.69 -6.14
CA SER A 61 1.85 28.00 -7.37
C SER A 61 0.36 28.21 -7.67
N HIS A 62 -0.48 28.10 -6.63
CA HIS A 62 -1.90 28.37 -6.73
C HIS A 62 -2.21 29.82 -7.12
N PHE A 63 -1.48 30.78 -6.56
CA PHE A 63 -1.66 32.20 -6.87
C PHE A 63 -1.23 32.54 -8.31
N ARG A 64 -0.13 31.96 -8.79
CA ARG A 64 0.35 32.16 -10.18
C ARG A 64 -0.69 31.71 -11.21
N ARG A 65 -1.43 30.64 -10.93
CA ARG A 65 -2.51 30.12 -11.80
C ARG A 65 -3.74 31.03 -11.89
N LEU A 66 -3.82 32.10 -11.09
CA LEU A 66 -4.91 33.09 -11.10
C LEU A 66 -4.52 34.40 -11.83
N GLY A 67 -3.31 34.50 -12.38
CA GLY A 67 -2.80 35.69 -13.06
C GLY A 67 -3.29 35.88 -14.51
N PRO A 68 -3.20 37.11 -15.05
CA PRO A 68 -3.81 37.52 -16.33
C PRO A 68 -3.25 36.85 -17.60
N GLU A 69 -2.04 36.30 -17.58
CA GLU A 69 -1.47 35.53 -18.71
C GLU A 69 -1.80 34.03 -18.68
N GLY A 70 -2.68 33.59 -17.76
CA GLY A 70 -3.33 32.29 -17.83
C GLY A 70 -4.30 32.29 -19.01
N GLN A 71 -3.76 32.10 -20.21
CA GLN A 71 -4.45 32.06 -21.49
C GLN A 71 -5.82 31.38 -21.36
N GLU A 72 -6.85 32.19 -21.58
CA GLU A 72 -8.22 31.82 -21.92
C GLU A 72 -8.77 30.58 -21.20
N LEU A 73 -9.55 30.86 -20.14
CA LEU A 73 -10.48 29.94 -19.52
C LEU A 73 -11.59 29.52 -20.51
N GLN A 74 -11.26 28.72 -21.52
CA GLN A 74 -12.25 27.90 -22.19
C GLN A 74 -12.48 26.65 -21.35
N ALA A 75 -13.66 26.57 -20.75
CA ALA A 75 -14.20 25.32 -20.23
C ALA A 75 -14.52 24.39 -21.41
N VAL A 76 -13.51 23.70 -21.93
CA VAL A 76 -13.72 22.58 -22.87
C VAL A 76 -13.62 21.28 -22.07
N GLY A 77 -14.77 20.81 -21.61
CA GLY A 77 -14.89 19.46 -21.04
C GLY A 77 -14.19 19.24 -19.69
N PRO A 78 -14.05 17.98 -19.25
CA PRO A 78 -13.58 17.59 -17.92
C PRO A 78 -12.07 17.80 -17.77
N GLY A 79 -11.61 19.05 -17.91
CA GLY A 79 -10.24 19.47 -17.70
C GLY A 79 -9.91 19.89 -16.25
N PRO A 80 -8.63 20.14 -15.95
CA PRO A 80 -8.11 20.34 -14.60
C PRO A 80 -8.72 21.55 -13.89
N ARG A 81 -9.22 21.36 -12.65
CA ARG A 81 -9.79 22.44 -11.84
C ARG A 81 -8.73 23.38 -11.25
N LEU A 82 -9.07 24.68 -11.21
CA LEU A 82 -8.28 25.81 -10.71
C LEU A 82 -7.86 25.71 -9.22
N MET A 83 -8.69 25.08 -8.36
CA MET A 83 -8.41 24.83 -6.94
C MET A 83 -9.10 23.53 -6.49
N GLY A 84 -8.33 22.58 -5.94
CA GLY A 84 -8.83 21.30 -5.45
C GLY A 84 -7.83 20.15 -5.61
N ARG A 85 -8.17 18.96 -5.09
CA ARG A 85 -7.41 17.72 -5.29
C ARG A 85 -7.15 17.55 -6.79
N GLN A 86 -5.90 17.29 -7.17
CA GLN A 86 -5.50 17.02 -8.56
C GLN A 86 -6.48 16.00 -9.15
N ILE A 87 -7.28 16.44 -10.12
CA ILE A 87 -8.15 15.53 -10.86
C ILE A 87 -7.22 14.89 -11.86
N HIS A 88 -6.78 13.69 -11.51
CA HIS A 88 -6.15 12.81 -12.47
C HIS A 88 -7.21 12.48 -13.51
N ASP A 89 -6.83 12.53 -14.78
CA ASP A 89 -7.64 12.08 -15.91
C ASP A 89 -7.21 10.64 -16.20
N PRO A 90 -7.80 9.63 -15.54
CA PRO A 90 -7.55 8.23 -15.85
C PRO A 90 -8.20 7.85 -17.18
N TYR A 91 -7.84 6.69 -17.71
CA TYR A 91 -8.64 6.06 -18.75
C TYR A 91 -10.12 5.96 -18.33
N PRO A 92 -11.08 6.22 -19.24
CA PRO A 92 -12.51 6.17 -18.92
C PRO A 92 -12.93 4.83 -18.28
N ASP A 93 -12.45 3.71 -18.82
CA ASP A 93 -12.74 2.37 -18.31
C ASP A 93 -12.17 2.16 -16.90
N ASP A 94 -10.98 2.69 -16.64
CA ASP A 94 -10.34 2.63 -15.33
C ASP A 94 -11.14 3.45 -14.30
N ALA A 95 -11.63 4.63 -14.70
CA ALA A 95 -12.45 5.49 -13.85
C ALA A 95 -13.71 4.75 -13.37
N LEU A 96 -14.39 4.05 -14.28
CA LEU A 96 -15.62 3.30 -13.99
C LEU A 96 -15.38 2.20 -12.95
N ILE A 97 -14.33 1.38 -13.12
CA ILE A 97 -14.04 0.28 -12.20
C ILE A 97 -13.54 0.79 -10.83
N ILE A 98 -12.77 1.88 -10.81
CA ILE A 98 -12.27 2.51 -9.59
C ILE A 98 -13.43 3.10 -8.78
N ASP A 99 -14.34 3.80 -9.44
CA ASP A 99 -15.48 4.45 -8.79
C ASP A 99 -16.53 3.43 -8.34
N GLY A 100 -16.73 2.37 -9.14
CA GLY A 100 -17.55 1.22 -8.75
C GLY A 100 -17.07 0.57 -7.46
N LEU A 101 -15.77 0.25 -7.37
CA LEU A 101 -15.17 -0.30 -6.16
C LEU A 101 -15.26 0.67 -4.97
N ALA A 102 -14.92 1.93 -5.17
CA ALA A 102 -14.96 2.93 -4.10
C ALA A 102 -16.38 3.10 -3.52
N LYS A 103 -17.41 3.07 -4.37
CA LYS A 103 -18.81 3.14 -3.96
C LYS A 103 -19.23 1.89 -3.19
N GLU A 104 -18.83 0.70 -3.65
CA GLU A 104 -19.10 -0.54 -2.95
C GLU A 104 -18.45 -0.57 -1.57
N GLU A 105 -17.16 -0.20 -1.47
CA GLU A 105 -16.44 -0.16 -0.19
C GLU A 105 -17.06 0.85 0.78
N LEU A 106 -17.47 2.02 0.28
CA LEU A 106 -18.16 3.02 1.07
C LEU A 106 -19.50 2.51 1.60
N SER A 107 -20.25 1.75 0.78
CA SER A 107 -21.54 1.17 1.19
C SER A 107 -21.39 0.08 2.26
N LYS A 108 -20.33 -0.75 2.16
CA LYS A 108 -20.11 -1.89 3.04
C LYS A 108 -19.44 -1.52 4.36
N PHE A 109 -18.52 -0.55 4.34
CA PHE A 109 -17.62 -0.28 5.46
C PHE A 109 -17.63 1.17 5.93
N GLY A 110 -18.40 2.05 5.28
CA GLY A 110 -18.34 3.49 5.54
C GLY A 110 -17.02 4.13 5.08
N PRO A 111 -16.75 5.39 5.46
CA PRO A 111 -15.55 6.10 5.05
C PRO A 111 -14.27 5.48 5.65
N VAL A 112 -13.51 4.73 4.84
CA VAL A 112 -12.22 4.15 5.25
C VAL A 112 -11.05 4.96 4.65
N PRO A 113 -10.15 5.54 5.47
CA PRO A 113 -9.04 6.37 4.97
C PRO A 113 -8.13 5.67 3.94
N ASN A 114 -7.89 4.36 4.11
CA ASN A 114 -7.09 3.57 3.18
C ASN A 114 -7.79 3.38 1.82
N SER A 115 -9.11 3.27 1.78
CA SER A 115 -9.89 3.14 0.53
C SER A 115 -9.78 4.39 -0.33
N GLN A 116 -9.93 5.57 0.30
CA GLN A 116 -9.81 6.86 -0.38
C GLN A 116 -8.39 7.10 -0.91
N LYS A 117 -7.37 6.67 -0.16
CA LYS A 117 -5.96 6.73 -0.59
C LYS A 117 -5.70 5.83 -1.79
N ASN A 118 -6.20 4.60 -1.75
CA ASN A 118 -6.07 3.65 -2.86
C ASN A 118 -6.75 4.17 -4.12
N THR A 119 -7.99 4.67 -4.01
CA THR A 119 -8.74 5.30 -5.11
C THR A 119 -7.94 6.46 -5.73
N SER A 120 -7.30 7.29 -4.91
CA SER A 120 -6.39 8.34 -5.39
C SER A 120 -5.26 7.78 -6.23
N ASN A 121 -4.57 6.77 -5.71
CA ASN A 121 -3.38 6.22 -6.31
C ASN A 121 -3.70 5.44 -7.59
N GLN A 122 -4.87 4.79 -7.65
CA GLN A 122 -5.39 4.15 -8.86
C GLN A 122 -5.64 5.16 -9.97
N ARG A 123 -6.30 6.28 -9.67
CA ARG A 123 -6.51 7.35 -10.66
C ARG A 123 -5.18 7.97 -11.12
N ARG A 124 -4.23 8.17 -10.20
CA ARG A 124 -2.86 8.61 -10.53
C ARG A 124 -2.16 7.67 -11.48
N PHE A 125 -2.20 6.38 -11.17
CA PHE A 125 -1.54 5.36 -11.97
C PHE A 125 -2.17 5.26 -13.37
N SER A 126 -3.51 5.29 -13.46
CA SER A 126 -4.19 5.28 -14.76
C SER A 126 -3.87 6.52 -15.60
N ALA A 127 -3.88 7.73 -15.00
CA ALA A 127 -3.46 8.94 -15.70
C ALA A 127 -1.98 8.89 -16.13
N TRP A 128 -1.12 8.26 -15.32
CA TRP A 128 0.28 8.01 -15.67
C TRP A 128 0.40 7.08 -16.89
N LEU A 129 -0.38 6.00 -16.93
CA LEU A 129 -0.41 5.09 -18.06
C LEU A 129 -0.86 5.82 -19.33
N GLN A 130 -1.90 6.65 -19.23
CA GLN A 130 -2.41 7.43 -20.35
C GLN A 130 -1.38 8.42 -20.89
N ARG A 131 -0.77 9.25 -20.02
CA ARG A 131 0.25 10.23 -20.45
C ARG A 131 1.53 9.59 -21.01
N THR A 132 1.82 8.34 -20.65
CA THR A 132 3.00 7.60 -21.15
C THR A 132 2.68 6.68 -22.34
N GLY A 133 1.46 6.73 -22.88
CA GLY A 133 1.05 5.92 -24.04
C GLY A 133 0.95 4.42 -23.76
N ARG A 134 0.72 4.03 -22.50
CA ARG A 134 0.62 2.63 -22.05
C ARG A 134 -0.84 2.22 -21.91
N GLY A 135 -1.13 0.92 -22.07
CA GLY A 135 -2.50 0.40 -21.96
C GLY A 135 -3.17 0.68 -20.61
N SER A 136 -4.50 0.66 -20.57
CA SER A 136 -5.27 0.91 -19.34
C SER A 136 -5.04 -0.18 -18.26
N ILE A 137 -5.51 0.09 -17.04
CA ILE A 137 -5.56 -0.92 -15.98
C ILE A 137 -6.59 -1.98 -16.38
N ALA A 138 -7.82 -1.58 -16.72
CA ALA A 138 -8.94 -2.46 -17.04
C ALA A 138 -8.61 -3.48 -18.14
N SER A 139 -7.93 -3.05 -19.21
CA SER A 139 -7.55 -3.93 -20.33
C SER A 139 -6.51 -4.99 -19.99
N ARG A 140 -5.77 -4.81 -18.88
CA ARG A 140 -4.62 -5.67 -18.52
C ARG A 140 -4.78 -6.36 -17.18
N LEU A 141 -5.69 -5.87 -16.35
CA LEU A 141 -5.87 -6.31 -14.97
C LEU A 141 -6.35 -7.76 -14.89
N THR A 142 -7.22 -8.19 -15.81
CA THR A 142 -7.75 -9.57 -15.92
C THR A 142 -7.33 -10.26 -17.22
N GLY A 143 -6.38 -9.67 -17.96
CA GLY A 143 -5.87 -10.19 -19.23
C GLY A 143 -4.91 -11.38 -19.08
N THR A 144 -4.14 -11.69 -20.12
CA THR A 144 -3.14 -12.78 -20.12
C THR A 144 -2.01 -12.53 -19.13
N ASP A 145 -1.24 -13.58 -18.78
CA ASP A 145 -0.07 -13.44 -17.89
C ASP A 145 0.91 -12.36 -18.36
N GLN A 146 1.10 -12.22 -19.67
CA GLN A 146 1.93 -11.18 -20.25
C GLN A 146 1.36 -9.77 -20.03
N GLN A 147 0.04 -9.59 -20.18
CA GLN A 147 -0.62 -8.31 -19.91
C GLN A 147 -0.55 -7.95 -18.42
N GLN A 148 -0.76 -8.93 -17.55
CA GLN A 148 -0.68 -8.76 -16.10
C GLN A 148 0.76 -8.46 -15.66
N GLN A 149 1.76 -9.09 -16.26
CA GLN A 149 3.17 -8.81 -16.02
C GLN A 149 3.57 -7.41 -16.52
N SER A 150 3.11 -7.03 -17.72
CA SER A 150 3.28 -5.67 -18.25
C SER A 150 2.72 -4.60 -17.30
N LEU A 151 1.53 -4.82 -16.73
CA LEU A 151 0.93 -3.90 -15.75
C LEU A 151 1.76 -3.78 -14.46
N LYS A 152 2.39 -4.87 -14.00
CA LYS A 152 3.31 -4.85 -12.84
C LYS A 152 4.58 -4.06 -13.13
N ASP A 153 5.15 -4.24 -14.31
CA ASP A 153 6.38 -3.53 -14.70
C ASP A 153 6.11 -2.04 -14.90
N ASP A 154 4.96 -1.68 -15.47
CA ASP A 154 4.47 -0.31 -15.54
C ASP A 154 4.28 0.30 -14.15
N PHE A 155 3.72 -0.45 -13.20
CA PHE A 155 3.56 0.03 -11.83
C PHE A 155 4.91 0.30 -11.14
N ARG A 156 5.93 -0.53 -11.42
CA ARG A 156 7.30 -0.29 -10.95
C ARG A 156 7.89 0.98 -11.57
N ALA A 157 7.67 1.22 -12.85
CA ALA A 157 8.10 2.44 -13.55
C ALA A 157 7.41 3.68 -13.00
N PHE A 158 6.08 3.63 -12.82
CA PHE A 158 5.29 4.68 -12.17
C PHE A 158 5.83 5.06 -10.79
N THR A 159 6.14 4.06 -9.95
CA THR A 159 6.66 4.31 -8.59
C THR A 159 8.03 4.98 -8.61
N LYS A 160 8.84 4.73 -9.65
CA LYS A 160 10.13 5.41 -9.83
C LYS A 160 9.95 6.87 -10.29
N ASP A 161 9.01 7.10 -11.21
CA ASP A 161 8.74 8.42 -11.81
C ASP A 161 8.09 9.39 -10.81
N GLU A 162 7.15 8.89 -9.99
CA GLU A 162 6.31 9.72 -9.11
C GLU A 162 6.77 9.70 -7.63
N GLY A 163 7.87 9.00 -7.33
CA GLY A 163 8.53 8.96 -6.03
C GLY A 163 8.12 7.80 -5.10
N LYS A 164 9.05 7.40 -4.21
CA LYS A 164 8.99 6.20 -3.37
C LYS A 164 7.85 6.14 -2.34
N ASN A 165 7.08 7.21 -2.15
CA ASN A 165 6.04 7.32 -1.10
C ASN A 165 4.62 6.98 -1.57
N ILE A 166 4.45 6.45 -2.80
CA ILE A 166 3.15 5.98 -3.26
C ILE A 166 2.84 4.64 -2.58
N GLY A 167 1.99 4.70 -1.54
CA GLY A 167 1.36 3.50 -0.98
C GLY A 167 0.65 2.72 -2.10
N GLY A 168 0.74 1.39 -2.07
CA GLY A 168 0.32 0.53 -3.19
C GLY A 168 -1.04 0.89 -3.80
N VAL A 169 -1.16 0.71 -5.12
CA VAL A 169 -2.37 1.04 -5.89
C VAL A 169 -3.54 0.07 -5.61
N GLY A 170 -3.30 -1.05 -4.93
CA GLY A 170 -4.36 -1.99 -4.57
C GLY A 170 -5.03 -2.64 -5.78
N LEU A 171 -4.24 -2.95 -6.83
CA LEU A 171 -4.72 -3.58 -8.08
C LEU A 171 -5.49 -4.88 -7.81
N ASP A 172 -5.10 -5.63 -6.77
CA ASP A 172 -5.80 -6.85 -6.37
C ASP A 172 -7.23 -6.64 -5.94
N ARG A 173 -7.54 -5.48 -5.35
CA ARG A 173 -8.90 -5.17 -4.92
C ARG A 173 -9.80 -4.82 -6.09
N LEU A 174 -9.25 -4.13 -7.11
CA LEU A 174 -9.91 -3.93 -8.40
C LEU A 174 -10.15 -5.27 -9.10
N ARG A 175 -9.20 -6.21 -8.99
CA ARG A 175 -9.36 -7.54 -9.57
C ARG A 175 -10.49 -8.33 -8.89
N GLN A 176 -10.52 -8.35 -7.56
CA GLN A 176 -11.60 -8.98 -6.78
C GLN A 176 -12.96 -8.37 -7.10
N TYR A 177 -13.04 -7.05 -7.26
CA TYR A 177 -14.27 -6.34 -7.65
C TYR A 177 -14.80 -6.80 -9.00
N LEU A 178 -13.91 -7.06 -9.96
CA LEU A 178 -14.26 -7.57 -11.29
C LEU A 178 -14.58 -9.08 -11.29
N GLY A 179 -14.69 -9.71 -10.12
CA GLY A 179 -14.95 -11.14 -9.99
C GLY A 179 -13.78 -12.04 -10.38
N ALA A 180 -12.59 -11.47 -10.58
CA ALA A 180 -11.39 -12.22 -10.91
C ALA A 180 -10.59 -12.57 -9.63
N GLU A 181 -9.94 -13.73 -9.64
CA GLU A 181 -9.15 -14.22 -8.51
C GLU A 181 -8.01 -13.25 -8.16
N SER A 182 -7.85 -12.90 -6.88
CA SER A 182 -6.80 -11.98 -6.45
C SER A 182 -5.39 -12.50 -6.75
N GLN A 183 -4.48 -11.63 -7.23
CA GLN A 183 -3.05 -11.96 -7.34
C GLN A 183 -2.26 -11.74 -6.05
N LEU A 184 -2.83 -11.04 -5.07
CA LEU A 184 -2.69 -11.43 -3.69
C LEU A 184 -3.19 -12.87 -3.67
N LYS A 185 -2.30 -13.81 -4.02
CA LYS A 185 -2.53 -15.22 -3.80
C LYS A 185 -3.06 -15.25 -2.37
N GLN A 186 -4.33 -15.64 -2.22
CA GLN A 186 -4.60 -16.55 -1.14
C GLN A 186 -3.57 -17.62 -1.40
N HIS A 187 -2.51 -17.58 -0.61
CA HIS A 187 -1.51 -18.60 -0.72
C HIS A 187 -2.33 -19.83 -0.40
N ASP A 188 -2.48 -20.69 -1.39
CA ASP A 188 -3.02 -22.02 -1.22
C ASP A 188 -1.81 -22.84 -0.79
N PRO A 189 -1.48 -22.88 0.53
CA PRO A 189 -0.50 -23.81 1.00
C PRO A 189 -1.03 -25.24 0.79
N TYR A 190 -0.15 -26.22 0.97
CA TYR A 190 -0.61 -27.56 1.26
C TYR A 190 -1.65 -27.56 2.39
N PRO A 191 -2.73 -28.36 2.30
CA PRO A 191 -3.77 -28.39 3.34
C PRO A 191 -3.23 -28.66 4.75
N ASP A 192 -2.21 -29.52 4.87
CA ASP A 192 -1.57 -29.83 6.15
C ASP A 192 -0.75 -28.65 6.70
N ASP A 193 -0.05 -27.94 5.81
CA ASP A 193 0.67 -26.73 6.16
C ASP A 193 -0.30 -25.63 6.64
N ALA A 194 -1.44 -25.48 5.98
CA ALA A 194 -2.49 -24.53 6.37
C ALA A 194 -2.93 -24.77 7.82
N ARG A 195 -3.22 -26.05 8.17
CA ARG A 195 -3.69 -26.44 9.49
C ARG A 195 -2.68 -26.11 10.58
N ILE A 196 -1.40 -26.46 10.40
CA ILE A 196 -0.37 -26.19 11.40
C ILE A 196 -0.05 -24.69 11.53
N ILE A 197 -0.06 -23.95 10.43
CA ILE A 197 0.19 -22.49 10.42
C ILE A 197 -0.95 -21.74 11.11
N ASP A 198 -2.20 -22.08 10.77
CA ASP A 198 -3.38 -21.42 11.32
C ASP A 198 -3.56 -21.76 12.80
N GLY A 199 -3.29 -23.02 13.18
CA GLY A 199 -3.28 -23.47 14.56
C GLY A 199 -2.28 -22.68 15.42
N LEU A 200 -1.01 -22.60 14.99
CA LEU A 200 0.02 -21.82 15.67
C LEU A 200 -0.37 -20.33 15.73
N ALA A 201 -0.83 -19.74 14.62
CA ALA A 201 -1.21 -18.34 14.57
C ALA A 201 -2.36 -18.03 15.54
N LYS A 202 -3.35 -18.91 15.64
CA LYS A 202 -4.47 -18.78 16.59
C LYS A 202 -3.97 -18.84 18.03
N GLU A 203 -3.07 -19.77 18.36
CA GLU A 203 -2.48 -19.90 19.69
C GLU A 203 -1.59 -18.69 20.06
N GLU A 204 -0.75 -18.21 19.15
CA GLU A 204 0.07 -17.01 19.40
C GLU A 204 -0.82 -15.77 19.60
N LEU A 205 -1.90 -15.65 18.83
CA LEU A 205 -2.84 -14.52 18.96
C LEU A 205 -3.73 -14.61 20.20
N SER A 206 -4.02 -15.80 20.73
CA SER A 206 -4.81 -15.96 21.96
C SER A 206 -4.00 -15.59 23.21
N LYS A 207 -2.68 -15.82 23.20
CA LYS A 207 -1.74 -15.41 24.27
C LYS A 207 -1.46 -13.90 24.30
N LEU A 208 -1.88 -13.17 23.27
CA LEU A 208 -1.63 -11.73 23.13
C LEU A 208 -2.91 -10.92 23.39
N GLY A 209 -2.90 -10.07 24.41
CA GLY A 209 -3.97 -9.09 24.65
C GLY A 209 -4.20 -8.14 23.47
N SER A 210 -5.38 -7.51 23.41
CA SER A 210 -5.79 -6.56 22.36
C SER A 210 -4.76 -5.44 22.15
N ASP A 211 -4.10 -5.01 23.22
CA ASP A 211 -3.26 -3.82 23.25
C ASP A 211 -1.85 -4.10 22.70
N SER A 212 -1.53 -5.37 22.42
CA SER A 212 -0.26 -5.79 21.83
C SER A 212 -0.27 -5.75 20.29
N THR A 213 -0.79 -4.68 19.69
CA THR A 213 -1.01 -4.52 18.24
C THR A 213 0.22 -4.88 17.41
N SER A 214 1.41 -4.40 17.78
CA SER A 214 2.66 -4.68 17.07
C SER A 214 3.05 -6.16 17.10
N LYS A 215 2.90 -6.83 18.24
CA LYS A 215 3.20 -8.28 18.37
C LYS A 215 2.19 -9.13 17.60
N ARG A 216 0.91 -8.77 17.65
CA ARG A 216 -0.14 -9.42 16.84
C ARG A 216 0.13 -9.26 15.34
N GLN A 217 0.63 -8.11 14.90
CA GLN A 217 1.02 -7.91 13.52
C GLN A 217 2.22 -8.78 13.11
N VAL A 218 3.22 -8.93 13.97
CA VAL A 218 4.35 -9.83 13.71
C VAL A 218 3.87 -11.27 13.54
N ALA A 219 3.01 -11.78 14.42
CA ALA A 219 2.45 -13.13 14.30
C ALA A 219 1.71 -13.35 12.97
N ARG A 220 0.85 -12.38 12.57
CA ARG A 220 0.15 -12.43 11.28
C ARG A 220 1.10 -12.39 10.08
N ASN A 221 2.16 -11.58 10.15
CA ASN A 221 3.16 -11.50 9.08
C ASN A 221 3.94 -12.82 8.95
N VAL A 222 4.32 -13.45 10.07
CA VAL A 222 5.00 -14.76 10.07
C VAL A 222 4.10 -15.82 9.44
N ALA A 223 2.83 -15.92 9.87
CA ALA A 223 1.87 -16.86 9.31
C ALA A 223 1.66 -16.63 7.81
N SER A 224 1.50 -15.37 7.40
CA SER A 224 1.39 -15.03 5.97
C SER A 224 2.60 -15.49 5.18
N ASN A 225 3.82 -15.22 5.67
CA ASN A 225 5.06 -15.65 5.02
C ASN A 225 5.16 -17.18 4.91
N GLN A 226 4.77 -17.92 5.94
CA GLN A 226 4.73 -19.39 5.93
C GLN A 226 3.76 -19.93 4.88
N ARG A 227 2.56 -19.34 4.74
CA ARG A 227 1.63 -19.73 3.68
C ARG A 227 2.23 -19.47 2.29
N LYS A 228 2.94 -18.35 2.09
CA LYS A 228 3.62 -18.06 0.80
C LYS A 228 4.64 -19.12 0.44
N PHE A 229 5.43 -19.53 1.42
CA PHE A 229 6.44 -20.54 1.22
C PHE A 229 5.81 -21.89 0.87
N SER A 230 4.77 -22.32 1.58
CA SER A 230 4.05 -23.56 1.27
C SER A 230 3.40 -23.53 -0.12
N ALA A 231 2.74 -22.43 -0.49
CA ALA A 231 2.20 -22.28 -1.85
C ALA A 231 3.30 -22.30 -2.92
N TRP A 232 4.48 -21.74 -2.62
CA TRP A 232 5.64 -21.81 -3.53
C TRP A 232 6.16 -23.24 -3.68
N LEU A 233 6.26 -24.01 -2.58
CA LEU A 233 6.61 -25.43 -2.61
C LEU A 233 5.65 -26.21 -3.50
N GLN A 234 4.34 -26.01 -3.31
CA GLN A 234 3.30 -26.68 -4.08
C GLN A 234 3.41 -26.38 -5.57
N THR A 235 3.62 -25.11 -5.95
CA THR A 235 3.77 -24.71 -7.37
C THR A 235 5.00 -25.31 -8.04
N ARG A 236 5.98 -25.77 -7.26
CA ARG A 236 7.22 -26.39 -7.76
C ARG A 236 7.24 -27.91 -7.58
N GLY A 237 6.12 -28.51 -7.17
CA GLY A 237 6.04 -29.95 -6.90
C GLY A 237 6.95 -30.42 -5.78
N ARG A 238 7.31 -29.54 -4.83
CA ARG A 238 8.15 -29.88 -3.68
C ARG A 238 7.30 -30.31 -2.50
N GLU A 239 7.83 -31.18 -1.64
CA GLU A 239 7.12 -31.67 -0.46
C GLU A 239 6.66 -30.54 0.47
N SER A 240 5.59 -30.79 1.24
CA SER A 240 5.03 -29.81 2.18
C SER A 240 6.01 -29.46 3.32
N ILE A 241 5.69 -28.41 4.07
CA ILE A 241 6.41 -28.09 5.31
C ILE A 241 6.15 -29.19 6.34
N ALA A 242 4.89 -29.54 6.55
CA ALA A 242 4.42 -30.50 7.56
C ALA A 242 5.09 -31.87 7.42
N SER A 243 5.22 -32.38 6.18
CA SER A 243 5.87 -33.67 5.91
C SER A 243 7.36 -33.70 6.23
N ARG A 244 8.01 -32.53 6.29
CA ARG A 244 9.46 -32.40 6.48
C ARG A 244 9.86 -31.77 7.81
N LEU A 245 8.90 -31.18 8.52
CA LEU A 245 9.16 -30.36 9.71
C LEU A 245 9.69 -31.19 10.89
N ASN A 246 9.08 -32.36 11.09
CA ASN A 246 9.44 -33.39 12.08
C ASN A 246 10.09 -34.62 11.43
N GLY A 247 10.45 -34.53 10.15
CA GLY A 247 11.06 -35.61 9.37
C GLY A 247 12.53 -35.87 9.72
N SER A 248 13.16 -36.77 8.97
CA SER A 248 14.59 -37.09 9.09
C SER A 248 15.50 -35.87 8.88
N ASP A 249 16.76 -35.97 9.29
CA ASP A 249 17.75 -34.89 9.07
C ASP A 249 17.83 -34.48 7.59
N GLN A 250 17.71 -35.44 6.67
CA GLN A 250 17.65 -35.19 5.23
C GLN A 250 16.42 -34.38 4.83
N GLN A 251 15.24 -34.70 5.38
CA GLN A 251 14.01 -33.95 5.12
C GLN A 251 14.10 -32.52 5.67
N GLN A 252 14.61 -32.36 6.89
CA GLN A 252 14.81 -31.04 7.50
C GLN A 252 15.84 -30.20 6.73
N TRP A 253 16.91 -30.82 6.23
CA TRP A 253 17.91 -30.17 5.40
C TRP A 253 17.34 -29.75 4.04
N SER A 254 16.54 -30.61 3.39
CA SER A 254 15.84 -30.27 2.15
C SER A 254 14.90 -29.07 2.32
N LEU A 255 14.17 -28.98 3.44
CA LEU A 255 13.30 -27.86 3.74
C LEU A 255 14.07 -26.54 3.89
N LYS A 256 15.29 -26.62 4.46
CA LYS A 256 16.19 -25.46 4.59
C LYS A 256 16.71 -24.99 3.23
N ILE A 257 17.06 -25.91 2.34
CA ILE A 257 17.45 -25.59 0.96
C ILE A 257 16.30 -24.93 0.22
N ASP A 258 15.11 -25.52 0.27
CA ASP A 258 13.93 -24.96 -0.39
C ASP A 258 13.60 -23.56 0.11
N TYR A 259 13.77 -23.32 1.40
CA TYR A 259 13.58 -22.00 1.98
C TYR A 259 14.61 -20.97 1.48
N GLN A 260 15.84 -21.41 1.22
CA GLN A 260 16.87 -20.56 0.61
C GLN A 260 16.49 -20.23 -0.83
N ASP A 261 16.15 -21.22 -1.65
CA ASP A 261 15.67 -21.03 -3.03
C ASP A 261 14.46 -20.08 -3.09
N PHE A 262 13.52 -20.24 -2.16
CA PHE A 262 12.37 -19.37 -2.03
C PHE A 262 12.78 -17.92 -1.72
N SER A 263 13.72 -17.73 -0.80
CA SER A 263 14.22 -16.40 -0.42
C SER A 263 14.91 -15.71 -1.60
N GLU A 264 15.66 -16.46 -2.38
CA GLU A 264 16.30 -15.99 -3.62
C GLU A 264 15.26 -15.63 -4.68
N ALA A 265 14.27 -16.50 -4.92
CA ALA A 265 13.17 -16.24 -5.87
C ALA A 265 12.32 -15.01 -5.50
N MET A 266 12.16 -14.73 -4.20
CA MET A 266 11.43 -13.56 -3.71
C MET A 266 12.27 -12.27 -3.72
N GLY A 267 13.59 -12.36 -3.97
CA GLY A 267 14.52 -11.23 -3.94
C GLY A 267 14.70 -10.60 -2.56
N LYS A 268 14.23 -11.27 -1.50
CA LYS A 268 14.34 -10.84 -0.10
C LYS A 268 14.12 -12.01 0.85
N LYS A 269 14.86 -12.00 1.95
CA LYS A 269 14.65 -12.94 3.06
C LYS A 269 13.42 -12.51 3.84
N LEU A 270 12.34 -13.30 3.78
CA LEU A 270 11.16 -13.07 4.61
C LEU A 270 11.44 -13.47 6.06
N THR A 271 10.86 -12.77 7.03
CA THR A 271 10.97 -13.17 8.43
C THR A 271 10.06 -14.38 8.66
N MET A 272 10.67 -15.55 8.82
CA MET A 272 10.02 -16.83 9.11
C MET A 272 10.90 -17.66 10.04
N SER A 273 10.29 -18.48 10.89
CA SER A 273 10.98 -19.47 11.72
C SER A 273 10.19 -20.78 11.71
N PHE A 274 10.90 -21.89 11.42
CA PHE A 274 10.33 -23.23 11.51
C PHE A 274 10.38 -23.79 12.92
N LYS A 275 11.19 -23.21 13.83
CA LYS A 275 11.34 -23.71 15.21
C LYS A 275 10.02 -23.70 15.97
N ARG A 276 9.28 -22.59 15.91
CA ARG A 276 7.97 -22.47 16.59
C ARG A 276 6.91 -23.37 15.97
N LEU A 277 6.90 -23.46 14.64
CA LEU A 277 5.99 -24.35 13.91
C LEU A 277 6.23 -25.82 14.29
N ARG A 278 7.51 -26.21 14.41
CA ARG A 278 7.92 -27.55 14.87
C ARG A 278 7.44 -27.84 16.28
N GLN A 279 7.71 -26.92 17.22
CA GLN A 279 7.29 -27.05 18.61
C GLN A 279 5.77 -27.19 18.73
N TYR A 280 5.01 -26.37 18.00
CA TYR A 280 3.56 -26.46 17.96
C TYR A 280 3.08 -27.82 17.45
N GLN A 281 3.63 -28.29 16.33
CA GLN A 281 3.24 -29.57 15.75
C GLN A 281 3.54 -30.74 16.70
N GLN A 282 4.69 -30.74 17.37
CA GLN A 282 5.03 -31.75 18.39
C GLN A 282 4.04 -31.77 19.56
N VAL A 283 3.59 -30.61 20.03
CA VAL A 283 2.58 -30.52 21.10
C VAL A 283 1.22 -31.03 20.63
N VAL A 284 0.80 -30.67 19.42
CA VAL A 284 -0.47 -31.14 18.84
C VAL A 284 -0.45 -32.66 18.66
N GLU A 285 0.64 -33.22 18.13
CA GLU A 285 0.82 -34.67 17.95
C GLU A 285 0.84 -35.41 19.28
N ALA A 286 1.53 -34.89 20.30
CA ALA A 286 1.57 -35.48 21.64
C ALA A 286 0.20 -35.45 22.34
N ASN A 287 -0.55 -34.35 22.19
CA ASN A 287 -1.91 -34.23 22.72
C ASN A 287 -2.87 -35.21 22.03
N ALA A 288 -2.78 -35.32 20.70
CA ALA A 288 -3.58 -36.27 19.93
C ALA A 288 -3.29 -37.73 20.32
N ALA A 289 -2.00 -38.09 20.50
CA ALA A 289 -1.59 -39.41 20.97
C ALA A 289 -2.09 -39.73 22.40
N SER A 290 -2.33 -38.69 23.20
CA SER A 290 -2.85 -38.80 24.57
C SER A 290 -4.38 -38.71 24.66
N GLY A 291 -5.09 -38.62 23.52
CA GLY A 291 -6.55 -38.48 23.48
C GLY A 291 -7.08 -37.14 23.97
N LEU A 292 -6.23 -36.12 24.12
CA LEU A 292 -6.60 -34.79 24.57
C LEU A 292 -6.90 -33.87 23.38
N SER A 293 -8.04 -33.18 23.43
CA SER A 293 -8.38 -32.19 22.40
C SER A 293 -7.48 -30.95 22.52
N PRO A 294 -7.14 -30.25 21.43
CA PRO A 294 -6.20 -29.11 21.45
C PRO A 294 -6.57 -27.98 22.43
N GLU A 295 -7.84 -27.87 22.82
CA GLU A 295 -8.33 -26.87 23.78
C GLU A 295 -8.13 -27.25 25.24
N GLN A 296 -8.00 -28.55 25.58
CA GLN A 296 -7.90 -29.02 26.97
C GLN A 296 -6.48 -28.89 27.54
N ALA A 297 -5.45 -28.86 26.69
CA ALA A 297 -4.05 -28.77 27.12
C ALA A 297 -3.58 -27.34 27.46
N SER A 298 -4.42 -26.30 27.25
CA SER A 298 -4.06 -24.91 27.56
C SER A 298 -4.34 -24.49 29.01
N GLY A 299 -4.69 -25.42 29.90
CA GLY A 299 -4.94 -25.12 31.31
C GLY A 299 -6.18 -24.24 31.53
N ARG A 300 -7.20 -24.34 30.65
CA ARG A 300 -8.49 -23.70 30.89
C ARG A 300 -9.40 -24.72 31.53
N GLU A 301 -9.70 -24.54 32.81
CA GLU A 301 -10.80 -25.27 33.44
C GLU A 301 -12.08 -25.01 32.63
N PRO A 302 -12.93 -26.04 32.43
CA PRO A 302 -14.24 -25.83 31.84
C PRO A 302 -14.98 -24.83 32.74
N ALA A 303 -15.43 -23.72 32.15
CA ALA A 303 -16.35 -22.83 32.82
C ALA A 303 -17.58 -23.67 33.20
N GLY A 304 -17.72 -23.90 34.51
CA GLY A 304 -18.86 -24.58 35.10
C GLY A 304 -20.16 -23.88 34.71
N LEU A 305 -21.18 -24.73 34.62
CA LEU A 305 -22.60 -24.45 34.37
C LEU A 305 -23.12 -23.23 35.13
#